data_AF-A0A1M5CEU8-F1
#
_entry.id   AF-A0A1M5CEU8-F1
#
_cell.length_a   1.000
_cell.length_b   1.000
_cell.length_c   1.000
_cell.angle_alpha   90.00
_cell.angle_beta   90.00
_cell.angle_gamma   90.00
#
_symmetry.space_group_name_H-M   'P 1'
#
loop_
_entity.id
_entity.type
_entity.pdbx_description
1 polymer ?
#
loop_
_entity_poly.entity_id
_entity_poly.type
_entity_poly.pdbx_seq_one_letter_code
_entity_poly.pdbx_strand_id
1 'polypeptide(L)'
;MPFEKGKSGNPEGRPKGSANKATSKIRELMSDFLEKNFPVIAEEFEKLEGRDKVKAYTDLLPYVMPKMQSISNEIDLERLTDEQLDELYNRIVKGSNN
;
A
#
# COMPACT_ATOMS: atom_id res chain seq x y z
N MET A 1 -1.72 -40.40 -9.32
CA MET A 1 -0.29 -40.32 -9.02
C MET A 1 -0.03 -38.97 -8.37
N PRO A 2 0.60 -38.91 -7.18
CA PRO A 2 0.82 -37.65 -6.48
C PRO A 2 1.95 -36.85 -7.15
N PHE A 3 1.81 -35.53 -7.22
CA PHE A 3 2.82 -34.66 -7.81
C PHE A 3 4.06 -34.56 -6.91
N GLU A 4 5.26 -34.76 -7.48
CA GLU A 4 6.53 -34.61 -6.76
C GLU A 4 6.87 -33.12 -6.54
N LYS A 5 7.15 -32.75 -5.29
CA LYS A 5 7.55 -31.38 -4.93
C LYS A 5 8.82 -30.99 -5.69
N GLY A 6 8.72 -30.00 -6.58
CA GLY A 6 9.83 -29.52 -7.42
C GLY A 6 9.77 -29.95 -8.89
N LYS A 7 8.93 -30.91 -9.26
CA LYS A 7 8.57 -31.21 -10.67
C LYS A 7 7.20 -30.62 -10.99
N SER A 8 7.12 -29.29 -10.93
CA SER A 8 6.00 -28.59 -11.57
C SER A 8 6.18 -28.74 -13.08
N GLY A 9 5.10 -29.03 -13.82
CA GLY A 9 5.09 -29.02 -15.29
C GLY A 9 5.43 -27.66 -15.91
N ASN A 10 5.67 -26.64 -15.08
CA ASN A 10 6.26 -25.36 -15.44
C ASN A 10 7.55 -25.11 -14.63
N PRO A 11 8.71 -25.56 -15.11
CA PRO A 11 10.02 -25.39 -14.45
C PRO A 11 10.46 -23.93 -14.29
N GLU A 12 10.01 -23.04 -15.19
CA GLU A 12 10.32 -21.61 -15.14
C GLU A 12 9.40 -20.83 -14.19
N GLY A 13 8.38 -21.49 -13.63
CA GLY A 13 7.40 -20.85 -12.75
C GLY A 13 6.57 -19.77 -13.47
N ARG A 14 5.77 -19.03 -12.69
CA ARG A 14 5.09 -17.84 -13.22
C ARG A 14 6.16 -16.75 -13.43
N PRO A 15 6.25 -16.11 -14.62
CA PRO A 15 7.26 -15.09 -14.89
C PRO A 15 7.27 -14.01 -13.80
N LYS A 16 8.45 -13.74 -13.25
CA LYS A 16 8.65 -12.71 -12.22
C LYS A 16 8.23 -11.36 -12.82
N GLY A 17 7.21 -10.73 -12.24
CA GLY A 17 6.65 -9.47 -12.75
C GLY A 17 5.43 -9.60 -13.66
N SER A 18 4.82 -10.79 -13.82
CA SER A 18 3.51 -10.88 -14.49
C SER A 18 2.43 -10.23 -13.62
N ALA A 19 2.30 -8.90 -13.71
CA ALA A 19 1.16 -8.19 -13.18
C ALA A 19 -0.10 -8.82 -13.78
N ASN A 20 -1.11 -9.03 -12.95
CA ASN A 20 -2.36 -9.63 -13.38
C ASN A 20 -2.99 -8.69 -14.42
N LYS A 21 -2.81 -8.96 -15.73
CA LYS A 21 -3.15 -8.03 -16.83
C LYS A 21 -4.60 -7.52 -16.73
N ALA A 22 -5.51 -8.38 -16.27
CA ALA A 22 -6.90 -8.02 -15.98
C ALA A 22 -7.01 -6.95 -14.88
N THR A 23 -6.24 -7.08 -13.79
CA THR A 23 -6.19 -6.08 -12.71
C THR A 23 -5.60 -4.76 -13.18
N SER A 24 -4.57 -4.77 -14.02
CA SER A 24 -4.02 -3.54 -14.60
C SER A 24 -5.05 -2.82 -15.48
N LYS A 25 -5.75 -3.55 -16.35
CA LYS A 25 -6.79 -2.98 -17.22
C LYS A 25 -7.97 -2.40 -16.43
N ILE A 26 -8.38 -3.06 -15.35
CA ILE A 26 -9.45 -2.52 -14.49
C ILE A 26 -9.00 -1.22 -13.81
N ARG A 27 -7.75 -1.14 -13.33
CA ARG A 27 -7.21 0.09 -12.75
C ARG A 27 -7.19 1.24 -13.75
N GLU A 28 -6.75 0.98 -14.98
CA GLU A 28 -6.75 1.97 -16.06
C GLU A 28 -8.16 2.50 -16.35
N LEU A 29 -9.13 1.60 -16.54
CA LEU A 29 -10.53 1.99 -16.76
C LEU A 29 -11.11 2.80 -15.59
N MET A 30 -10.70 2.50 -14.35
CA MET A 30 -11.12 3.27 -13.18
C MET A 30 -10.45 4.64 -13.10
N SER A 31 -9.16 4.74 -13.42
CA SER A 31 -8.49 6.04 -13.52
C SER A 31 -9.14 6.92 -14.58
N ASP A 32 -9.36 6.39 -15.78
CA ASP A 32 -10.00 7.12 -16.89
C ASP A 32 -11.41 7.59 -16.51
N PHE A 33 -12.17 6.73 -15.85
CA PHE A 33 -13.51 7.07 -15.37
C PHE A 33 -13.47 8.19 -14.34
N LEU A 34 -12.57 8.11 -13.36
CA LEU A 34 -12.44 9.13 -12.31
C LEU A 34 -11.98 10.47 -12.90
N GLU A 35 -10.97 10.47 -13.76
CA GLU A 35 -10.46 11.68 -14.43
C GLU A 35 -11.55 12.34 -15.28
N LYS A 36 -12.27 11.55 -16.08
CA LYS A 36 -13.35 12.04 -16.93
C LYS A 36 -14.48 12.71 -16.13
N ASN A 37 -14.83 12.16 -14.98
CA ASN A 37 -15.92 12.67 -14.15
C ASN A 37 -15.49 13.74 -13.14
N PHE A 38 -14.18 13.95 -12.95
CA PHE A 38 -13.66 14.91 -11.99
C PHE A 38 -14.24 16.34 -12.16
N PRO A 39 -14.39 16.90 -13.38
CA PRO A 39 -14.98 18.23 -13.55
C PRO A 39 -16.42 18.31 -13.02
N VAL A 40 -17.23 17.28 -13.25
CA VAL A 40 -18.61 17.21 -12.76
C VAL A 40 -18.64 17.16 -11.24
N ILE A 41 -17.76 16.35 -10.63
CA ILE A 41 -17.65 16.27 -9.17
C ILE A 41 -17.19 17.60 -8.56
N ALA A 42 -16.29 18.32 -9.22
CA ALA A 42 -15.86 19.65 -8.77
C ALA A 42 -17.02 20.67 -8.82
N GLU A 43 -17.85 20.64 -9.86
CA GLU A 43 -19.06 21.47 -9.93
C GLU A 43 -20.08 21.11 -8.84
N GLU A 44 -20.32 19.83 -8.59
CA GLU A 44 -21.21 19.37 -7.51
C GLU A 44 -20.67 19.75 -6.12
N PHE A 45 -19.35 19.71 -5.93
CA PHE A 45 -18.70 20.15 -4.70
C PHE A 45 -18.99 21.62 -4.39
N GLU A 46 -19.03 22.48 -5.41
CA GLU A 46 -19.35 23.90 -5.21
C GLU A 46 -20.77 24.14 -4.74
N LYS A 47 -21.70 23.24 -5.10
CA LYS A 47 -23.11 23.26 -4.70
C LYS A 47 -23.35 22.76 -3.28
N LEU A 48 -22.36 22.12 -2.65
CA LEU A 48 -22.48 21.70 -1.26
C LEU A 48 -22.54 22.91 -0.33
N GLU A 49 -23.34 22.81 0.74
CA GLU A 49 -23.49 23.89 1.71
C GLU A 49 -23.09 23.46 3.13
N GLY A 50 -22.66 24.46 3.91
CA GLY A 50 -22.42 24.31 5.35
C GLY A 50 -21.50 23.14 5.70
N ARG A 51 -22.03 22.21 6.51
CA ARG A 51 -21.28 21.09 7.07
C ARG A 51 -20.81 20.10 6.01
N ASP A 52 -21.58 19.90 4.94
CA ASP A 52 -21.26 18.89 3.92
C ASP A 52 -20.09 19.34 3.06
N LYS A 53 -20.00 20.63 2.72
CA LYS A 53 -18.85 21.21 2.02
C LYS A 53 -17.57 21.09 2.85
N VAL A 54 -17.66 21.43 4.14
CA VAL A 54 -16.53 21.30 5.08
C VAL A 54 -16.10 19.84 5.20
N LYS A 55 -17.03 18.90 5.35
CA LYS A 55 -16.73 17.48 5.46
C LYS A 55 -16.06 16.94 4.20
N ALA A 56 -16.63 17.20 3.03
CA ALA A 56 -16.05 16.78 1.76
C ALA A 56 -14.64 17.35 1.56
N TYR A 57 -14.41 18.60 1.96
CA TYR A 57 -13.08 19.21 1.95
C TYR A 57 -12.10 18.49 2.90
N THR A 58 -12.52 18.21 4.14
CA THR A 58 -11.68 17.51 5.11
C THR A 58 -11.37 16.07 4.72
N ASP A 59 -12.27 15.40 4.00
CA ASP A 59 -12.06 14.04 3.51
C ASP A 59 -11.03 13.99 2.36
N LEU A 60 -10.84 15.09 1.63
CA LEU A 60 -9.83 15.23 0.56
C LEU A 60 -8.43 15.56 1.09
N LEU A 61 -8.32 16.31 2.19
CA LEU A 61 -7.04 16.74 2.78
C LEU A 61 -5.99 15.61 2.94
N PRO A 62 -6.33 14.38 3.38
CA PRO A 62 -5.34 13.35 3.63
C PRO A 62 -4.73 12.73 2.36
N TYR A 63 -5.26 13.05 1.18
CA TYR A 63 -4.72 12.62 -0.10
C TYR A 63 -3.74 13.64 -0.69
N VAL A 64 -3.81 14.90 -0.24
CA VAL A 64 -2.94 16.00 -0.69
C VAL A 64 -1.84 16.29 0.32
N MET A 65 -2.17 16.19 1.62
CA MET A 65 -1.22 16.41 2.69
C MET A 65 -0.62 15.08 3.19
N PRO A 66 0.66 15.06 3.55
CA PRO A 66 1.24 13.93 4.28
C PRO A 66 0.42 13.73 5.55
N LYS A 67 -0.23 12.57 5.71
CA LYS A 67 -0.78 12.21 7.02
C LYS A 67 0.40 12.21 8.00
N MET A 68 0.31 12.97 9.08
CA MET A 68 1.20 12.78 10.22
C MET A 68 1.06 11.31 10.60
N GLN A 69 2.11 10.52 10.36
CA GLN A 69 2.17 9.18 10.92
C GLN A 69 2.04 9.40 12.42
N SER A 70 0.99 8.86 13.02
CA SER A 70 1.00 8.68 14.46
C SER A 70 2.31 7.95 14.75
N ILE A 71 3.19 8.55 15.55
CA ILE A 71 4.35 7.85 16.05
C ILE A 71 3.78 6.74 16.92
N SER A 72 3.52 5.58 16.31
CA SER A 72 3.33 4.35 17.04
C SER A 72 4.71 4.04 17.60
N ASN A 73 4.82 3.92 18.92
CA ASN A 73 6.02 3.35 19.56
C ASN A 73 6.15 1.84 19.25
N GLU A 74 5.44 1.34 18.24
CA GLU A 74 5.57 0.00 17.69
C GLU A 74 6.78 0.01 16.77
N ILE A 75 7.84 -0.67 17.19
CA ILE A 75 8.99 -0.94 16.34
C ILE A 75 8.49 -1.81 15.20
N ASP A 76 8.39 -1.22 14.01
CA ASP A 76 8.06 -1.95 12.78
C ASP A 76 9.29 -2.74 12.33
N LEU A 77 9.41 -3.97 12.85
CA LEU A 77 10.51 -4.89 12.55
C LEU A 77 10.55 -5.28 11.07
N GLU A 78 9.44 -5.15 10.34
CA GLU A 78 9.38 -5.48 8.90
C GLU A 78 10.08 -4.42 8.03
N ARG A 79 10.39 -3.26 8.59
CA ARG A 79 11.10 -2.16 7.90
C ARG A 79 12.60 -2.15 8.12
N LEU A 80 13.13 -3.01 9.00
CA LEU A 80 14.56 -3.11 9.26
C LEU A 80 15.23 -3.96 8.18
N THR A 81 16.46 -3.60 7.80
CA THR A 81 17.26 -4.48 6.94
C THR A 81 17.76 -5.68 7.72
N ASP A 82 18.16 -6.75 7.02
CA ASP A 82 18.72 -7.95 7.64
C ASP A 82 19.93 -7.61 8.53
N GLU A 83 20.79 -6.68 8.10
CA GLU A 83 21.94 -6.23 8.90
C GLU A 83 21.51 -5.52 10.19
N GLN A 84 20.43 -4.73 10.14
CA GLN A 84 19.91 -4.02 11.32
C GLN A 84 19.22 -4.98 12.30
N LEU A 85 18.58 -6.03 11.79
CA LEU A 85 18.00 -7.10 12.61
C LEU A 85 19.09 -7.90 13.32
N ASP A 86 20.19 -8.21 12.62
CA ASP A 86 21.34 -8.90 13.19
C ASP A 86 22.03 -8.07 14.29
N GLU A 87 22.19 -6.76 14.10
CA GLU A 87 22.72 -5.86 15.13
C GLU A 87 21.82 -5.83 16.37
N LEU A 88 20.50 -5.75 16.17
CA LEU A 88 19.53 -5.75 17.27
C LEU A 88 19.59 -7.08 18.05
N TYR A 89 19.61 -8.21 17.35
CA TYR A 89 19.74 -9.53 17.95
C TYR A 89 21.02 -9.65 18.78
N ASN A 90 22.16 -9.26 18.21
CA ASN A 90 23.44 -9.29 18.90
C ASN A 90 23.45 -8.41 20.17
N ARG A 91 22.77 -7.26 20.13
CA ARG A 91 22.67 -6.36 21.28
C ARG A 91 21.82 -6.95 22.41
N ILE A 92 20.70 -7.61 22.09
CA ILE A 92 19.85 -8.28 23.07
C ILE A 92 20.57 -9.47 23.71
N VAL A 93 21.19 -10.31 22.88
CA VAL A 93 21.90 -11.52 23.36
C VAL A 93 23.14 -11.16 24.19
N LYS A 94 23.92 -10.16 23.77
CA LYS A 94 25.10 -9.71 24.54
C LYS A 94 24.71 -8.92 25.78
N GLY A 95 23.65 -8.13 25.72
CA GLY A 95 23.13 -7.38 26.87
C GLY A 95 22.49 -8.24 27.96
N SER A 96 22.06 -9.48 27.64
CA SER A 96 21.51 -10.42 28.64
C SER A 96 22.56 -11.26 29.36
N ASN A 97 23.82 -11.24 28.91
CA ASN A 97 24.94 -12.02 29.49
C ASN A 97 25.91 -11.15 30.32
N ASN A 98 25.45 -10.00 30.81
CA ASN A 98 26.21 -9.11 31.69
C ASN A 98 25.38 -8.72 32.90
#